data_AF-A0A5S3PIL7-F1
#
_entry.id   AF-A0A5S3PIL7-F1
#
_cell.length_a   1.000
_cell.length_b   1.000
_cell.length_c   1.000
_cell.angle_alpha   90.00
_cell.angle_beta   90.00
_cell.angle_gamma   90.00
#
_symmetry.space_group_name_H-M   'P 1'
#
loop_
_entity.id
_entity.type
_entity.pdbx_description
1 polymer ?
#
loop_
_entity_poly.entity_id
_entity_poly.type
_entity_poly.pdbx_seq_one_letter_code
_entity_poly.pdbx_strand_id
1 'polypeptide(L)'
;MTMTFSPGWAAPKIAPVPVLPPNPSNKKIKNRDYIIKNNQKRQDGALFLTFFDETAVRNAVQRAVPKYNSADGTIKGLLNDMIGSAETITIDQGTHQVEDQDSGGFKLHFDARPASGSPCFHLYVQQSKAGYLIISEVSYMNGGTRVDATPSA
;
A
#
# COMPACT_ATOMS: atom_id res chain seq x y z
N MET A 1 -15.62 -12.70 -7.50
CA MET A 1 -14.75 -11.61 -7.08
C MET A 1 -14.35 -11.90 -5.66
N THR A 2 -13.09 -12.22 -5.40
CA THR A 2 -12.66 -12.63 -4.06
C THR A 2 -11.38 -11.90 -3.62
N MET A 3 -11.23 -10.61 -3.96
CA MET A 3 -10.44 -9.77 -3.06
C MET A 3 -11.28 -9.51 -1.81
N THR A 4 -10.72 -9.84 -0.65
CA THR A 4 -11.31 -9.56 0.67
C THR A 4 -10.42 -8.56 1.36
N PHE A 5 -10.99 -7.46 1.84
CA PHE A 5 -10.24 -6.43 2.54
C PHE A 5 -10.41 -6.62 4.04
N SER A 6 -9.30 -6.67 4.77
CA SER A 6 -9.36 -6.82 6.21
C SER A 6 -9.92 -5.56 6.87
N PRO A 7 -10.58 -5.67 8.04
CA PRO A 7 -10.99 -4.51 8.81
C PRO A 7 -9.82 -3.55 9.05
N GLY A 8 -10.00 -2.27 8.71
CA GLY A 8 -8.95 -1.26 8.86
C GLY A 8 -7.82 -1.31 7.82
N TRP A 9 -8.01 -2.02 6.70
CA TRP A 9 -7.03 -2.12 5.60
C TRP A 9 -6.53 -0.76 5.06
N ALA A 10 -7.30 0.31 5.24
CA ALA A 10 -6.94 1.67 4.85
C ALA A 10 -6.95 2.65 6.04
N ALA A 11 -6.64 2.20 7.26
CA ALA A 11 -6.65 3.07 8.45
C ALA A 11 -5.36 3.90 8.58
N PRO A 12 -5.41 5.18 8.99
CA PRO A 12 -4.21 5.95 9.30
C PRO A 12 -3.56 5.46 10.60
N LYS A 13 -2.25 5.18 10.60
CA LYS A 13 -1.49 4.81 11.81
C LYS A 13 -0.87 6.04 12.46
N ILE A 14 -1.71 6.89 13.04
CA ILE A 14 -1.26 8.07 13.81
C ILE A 14 -0.66 7.57 15.13
N ALA A 15 0.56 8.00 15.45
CA ALA A 15 1.20 7.65 16.72
C ALA A 15 0.97 8.74 17.77
N PRO A 16 0.82 8.42 19.07
CA PRO A 16 0.74 9.44 20.10
C PRO A 16 2.05 10.25 20.18
N VAL A 17 1.94 11.57 20.22
CA VAL A 17 3.10 12.46 20.40
C VAL A 17 3.57 12.36 21.86
N PRO A 18 4.81 11.95 22.14
CA PRO A 18 5.28 11.79 23.51
C PRO A 18 5.42 13.14 24.21
N VAL A 19 4.97 13.22 25.46
CA VAL A 19 5.22 14.36 26.34
C VAL A 19 6.68 14.35 26.77
N LEU A 20 7.38 15.48 26.61
CA LEU A 20 8.77 15.60 27.03
C LEU A 20 8.84 15.88 28.54
N PRO A 21 9.71 15.21 29.30
CA PRO A 21 9.98 15.57 30.69
C PRO A 21 10.72 16.90 30.80
N PRO A 22 10.80 17.53 31.98
CA PRO A 22 11.73 18.64 32.22
C PRO A 22 13.17 18.19 31.88
N ASN A 23 13.90 18.97 31.09
CA ASN A 23 15.23 18.65 30.56
C ASN A 23 15.30 17.36 29.72
N PRO A 24 14.60 17.30 28.56
CA PRO A 24 14.64 16.14 27.69
C PRO A 24 15.99 16.00 27.00
N SER A 25 16.43 14.75 26.76
CA SER A 25 17.62 14.51 25.94
C SER A 25 17.37 14.84 24.47
N ASN A 26 18.43 15.18 23.73
CA ASN A 26 18.37 15.43 22.28
C ASN A 26 17.71 14.27 21.51
N LYS A 27 17.91 13.02 21.97
CA LYS A 27 17.25 11.84 21.37
C LYS A 27 15.73 11.88 21.53
N LYS A 28 15.22 12.28 22.71
CA LYS A 28 13.77 12.39 22.96
C LYS A 28 13.14 13.51 22.16
N ILE A 29 13.82 14.66 22.04
CA ILE A 29 13.39 15.79 21.20
C ILE A 29 13.30 15.33 19.73
N LYS A 30 14.38 14.77 19.18
CA LYS A 30 14.41 14.27 17.80
C LYS A 30 13.31 13.23 17.52
N ASN A 31 13.07 12.32 18.46
CA ASN A 31 12.01 11.33 18.31
C ASN A 31 10.61 11.96 18.29
N ARG A 32 10.35 12.93 19.18
CA ARG A 32 9.08 13.67 19.19
C ARG A 32 8.89 14.44 17.90
N ASP A 33 9.89 15.17 17.44
CA ASP A 33 9.81 15.97 16.21
C ASP A 33 9.62 15.08 14.97
N TYR A 34 10.28 13.92 14.95
CA TYR A 34 10.03 12.89 13.94
C TYR A 34 8.56 12.44 13.98
N ILE A 35 7.99 12.14 15.15
CA ILE A 35 6.59 11.73 15.27
C ILE A 35 5.65 12.85 14.81
N ILE A 36 5.88 14.11 15.20
CA ILE A 36 5.06 15.26 14.78
C ILE A 36 5.10 15.43 13.26
N LYS A 37 6.30 15.48 12.67
CA LYS A 37 6.48 15.66 11.23
C LYS A 37 5.81 14.53 10.43
N ASN A 38 5.95 13.29 10.89
CA ASN A 38 5.31 12.15 10.23
C ASN A 38 3.81 12.10 10.49
N ASN A 39 3.31 12.52 11.65
CA ASN A 39 1.88 12.56 11.93
C ASN A 39 1.13 13.59 11.10
N GLN A 40 1.71 14.77 10.83
CA GLN A 40 1.09 15.73 9.91
C GLN A 40 0.89 15.08 8.53
N LYS A 41 1.94 14.45 7.99
CA LYS A 41 1.85 13.71 6.73
C LYS A 41 0.84 12.56 6.78
N ARG A 42 0.77 11.84 7.91
CA ARG A 42 -0.22 10.77 8.12
C ARG A 42 -1.64 11.31 8.23
N GLN A 43 -1.85 12.54 8.69
CA GLN A 43 -3.16 13.21 8.68
C GLN A 43 -3.56 13.61 7.26
N ASP A 44 -2.63 14.12 6.46
CA ASP A 44 -2.88 14.43 5.05
C ASP A 44 -3.18 13.14 4.26
N GLY A 45 -2.42 12.07 4.52
CA GLY A 45 -2.70 10.72 4.04
C GLY A 45 -4.00 10.13 4.59
N ALA A 46 -4.41 10.46 5.81
CA ALA A 46 -5.69 10.03 6.38
C ALA A 46 -6.86 10.61 5.59
N LEU A 47 -6.79 11.88 5.18
CA LEU A 47 -7.77 12.49 4.28
C LEU A 47 -7.83 11.72 2.95
N PHE A 48 -6.69 11.40 2.35
CA PHE A 48 -6.66 10.54 1.16
C PHE A 48 -7.32 9.18 1.40
N LEU A 49 -7.08 8.56 2.55
CA LEU A 49 -7.67 7.28 2.93
C LEU A 49 -9.20 7.34 3.10
N THR A 50 -9.77 8.50 3.43
CA THR A 50 -11.25 8.65 3.46
C THR A 50 -11.91 8.50 2.09
N PHE A 51 -11.17 8.74 1.00
CA PHE A 51 -11.62 8.57 -0.38
C PHE A 51 -11.12 7.27 -1.00
N PHE A 52 -10.47 6.43 -0.20
CA PHE A 52 -9.87 5.18 -0.64
C PHE A 52 -10.86 4.04 -0.41
N ASP A 53 -11.66 3.75 -1.44
CA ASP A 53 -12.68 2.72 -1.37
C ASP A 53 -12.23 1.42 -2.05
N GLU A 54 -12.82 0.29 -1.62
CA GLU A 54 -12.50 -1.04 -2.16
C GLU A 54 -12.78 -1.12 -3.67
N THR A 55 -13.81 -0.43 -4.16
CA THR A 55 -14.21 -0.43 -5.56
C THR A 55 -13.15 0.27 -6.42
N ALA A 56 -12.59 1.38 -5.96
CA ALA A 56 -11.53 2.12 -6.62
C ALA A 56 -10.24 1.29 -6.73
N VAL A 57 -9.90 0.52 -5.69
CA VAL A 57 -8.76 -0.40 -5.72
C VAL A 57 -9.01 -1.55 -6.69
N ARG A 58 -10.18 -2.20 -6.64
CA ARG A 58 -10.55 -3.26 -7.60
C ARG A 58 -10.48 -2.76 -9.03
N ASN A 59 -11.01 -1.57 -9.29
CA ASN A 59 -10.96 -0.92 -10.60
C ASN A 59 -9.51 -0.61 -11.02
N ALA A 60 -8.64 -0.21 -10.08
CA ALA A 60 -7.23 0.00 -10.35
C ALA A 60 -6.52 -1.30 -10.75
N VAL A 61 -6.80 -2.40 -10.06
CA VAL A 61 -6.27 -3.73 -10.39
C VAL A 61 -6.74 -4.17 -11.77
N GLN A 62 -8.03 -4.05 -12.07
CA GLN A 62 -8.59 -4.37 -13.40
C GLN A 62 -7.89 -3.61 -14.53
N ARG A 63 -7.63 -2.31 -14.34
CA ARG A 63 -6.86 -1.51 -15.32
C ARG A 63 -5.39 -1.92 -15.41
N ALA A 64 -4.82 -2.44 -14.32
CA ALA A 64 -3.42 -2.81 -14.25
C ALA A 64 -3.13 -4.16 -14.93
N VAL A 65 -4.02 -5.15 -14.83
CA VAL A 65 -3.80 -6.51 -15.38
C VAL A 65 -3.18 -6.53 -16.79
N PRO A 66 -3.75 -5.86 -17.82
CA PRO A 66 -3.17 -5.89 -19.16
C PRO A 66 -1.79 -5.22 -19.26
N LYS A 67 -1.44 -4.35 -18.31
CA LYS A 67 -0.15 -3.64 -18.26
C LYS A 67 0.97 -4.47 -17.63
N TYR A 68 0.64 -5.61 -17.04
CA TYR A 68 1.58 -6.52 -16.39
C TYR A 68 1.85 -7.80 -17.20
N ASN A 69 1.50 -7.83 -18.49
CA ASN A 69 1.66 -9.02 -19.35
C ASN A 69 3.11 -9.54 -19.44
N SER A 70 4.09 -8.64 -19.32
CA SER A 70 5.52 -8.98 -19.33
C SER A 70 6.10 -9.26 -17.94
N ALA A 71 5.30 -9.16 -16.87
CA ALA A 71 5.74 -9.44 -15.51
C ALA A 71 5.97 -10.94 -15.29
N ASP A 72 6.62 -11.25 -14.17
CA ASP A 72 6.77 -12.61 -13.67
C ASP A 72 5.41 -13.35 -13.62
N GLY A 73 5.42 -14.66 -13.91
CA GLY A 73 4.22 -15.48 -13.95
C GLY A 73 3.43 -15.47 -12.64
N THR A 74 4.13 -15.36 -11.51
CA THR A 74 3.56 -15.31 -10.15
C THR A 74 2.80 -14.01 -9.91
N ILE A 75 3.36 -12.88 -10.35
CA ILE A 75 2.71 -11.55 -10.28
C ILE A 75 1.47 -11.52 -11.18
N LYS A 76 1.57 -12.09 -12.39
CA LYS A 76 0.43 -12.21 -13.30
C LYS A 76 -0.67 -13.09 -12.73
N GLY A 77 -0.31 -14.21 -12.11
CA GLY A 77 -1.22 -15.10 -11.39
C GLY A 77 -2.02 -14.32 -10.37
N LEU A 78 -1.33 -13.65 -9.43
CA LEU A 78 -1.97 -12.80 -8.41
C LEU A 78 -2.97 -11.80 -9.02
N LEU A 79 -2.53 -11.00 -10.00
CA LEU A 79 -3.39 -9.97 -10.58
C LEU A 79 -4.63 -10.55 -11.26
N ASN A 80 -4.49 -11.71 -11.92
CA ASN A 80 -5.62 -12.44 -12.49
C ASN A 80 -6.55 -13.00 -11.41
N ASP A 81 -6.01 -13.53 -10.31
CA ASP A 81 -6.81 -14.05 -9.20
C ASP A 81 -7.59 -12.94 -8.49
N MET A 82 -7.00 -11.75 -8.35
CA MET A 82 -7.64 -10.57 -7.77
C MET A 82 -8.88 -10.10 -8.58
N ILE A 83 -8.85 -10.24 -9.92
CA ILE A 83 -10.00 -9.89 -10.78
C ILE A 83 -10.94 -11.08 -11.02
N GLY A 84 -10.46 -12.30 -10.79
CA GLY A 84 -11.17 -13.55 -11.04
C GLY A 84 -11.90 -14.11 -9.81
N SER A 85 -12.02 -15.44 -9.82
CA SER A 85 -12.63 -16.24 -8.75
C SER A 85 -11.86 -17.55 -8.51
N ALA A 86 -10.65 -17.68 -9.05
CA ALA A 86 -9.84 -18.88 -8.86
C ALA A 86 -9.38 -19.01 -7.41
N GLU A 87 -9.10 -17.89 -6.76
CA GLU A 87 -8.64 -17.84 -5.38
C GLU A 87 -9.14 -16.59 -4.65
N THR A 88 -9.17 -16.65 -3.32
CA THR A 88 -9.38 -15.47 -2.48
C THR A 88 -8.06 -14.81 -2.15
N ILE A 89 -7.98 -13.51 -2.41
CA ILE A 89 -6.81 -12.67 -2.10
C ILE A 89 -7.20 -11.74 -0.95
N THR A 90 -6.57 -11.92 0.21
CA THR A 90 -6.76 -11.00 1.34
C THR A 90 -5.85 -9.78 1.16
N ILE A 91 -6.42 -8.60 1.33
CA ILE A 91 -5.72 -7.32 1.27
C ILE A 91 -5.65 -6.74 2.68
N ASP A 92 -4.43 -6.65 3.20
CA ASP A 92 -4.12 -6.04 4.48
C ASP A 92 -3.35 -4.74 4.28
N GLN A 93 -3.54 -3.77 5.19
CA GLN A 93 -2.62 -2.64 5.22
C GLN A 93 -1.24 -3.16 5.59
N GLY A 94 -0.27 -3.01 4.69
CA GLY A 94 1.07 -3.44 5.03
C GLY A 94 1.69 -2.53 6.10
N THR A 95 2.94 -2.81 6.47
CA THR A 95 3.60 -2.16 7.61
C THR A 95 3.80 -0.65 7.45
N HIS A 96 4.01 -0.14 6.23
CA HIS A 96 4.29 1.28 6.02
C HIS A 96 3.02 2.13 5.94
N GLN A 97 3.20 3.42 6.20
CA GLN A 97 2.14 4.41 6.09
C GLN A 97 2.05 4.97 4.68
N VAL A 98 1.01 5.74 4.44
CA VAL A 98 0.91 6.56 3.23
C VAL A 98 2.22 7.34 3.05
N GLU A 99 2.88 7.12 1.91
CA GLU A 99 4.11 7.79 1.53
C GLU A 99 3.76 8.93 0.56
N ASP A 100 4.34 10.11 0.79
CA ASP A 100 4.30 11.19 -0.18
C ASP A 100 5.03 10.75 -1.44
N GLN A 101 4.45 11.06 -2.59
CA GLN A 101 5.12 10.93 -3.87
C GLN A 101 5.84 12.23 -4.22
N ASP A 102 7.08 12.14 -4.72
CA ASP A 102 7.87 13.30 -5.16
C ASP A 102 7.15 14.12 -6.25
N SER A 103 6.23 13.48 -6.97
CA SER A 103 5.42 14.09 -8.03
C SER A 103 4.05 14.63 -7.57
N GLY A 104 3.80 14.62 -6.26
CA GLY A 104 2.52 14.98 -5.63
C GLY A 104 1.58 13.77 -5.46
N GLY A 105 0.73 13.85 -4.45
CA GLY A 105 -0.20 12.77 -4.07
C GLY A 105 0.44 11.72 -3.17
N PHE A 106 -0.27 10.60 -3.01
CA PHE A 106 0.02 9.58 -2.01
C PHE A 106 0.17 8.20 -2.65
N LYS A 107 1.04 7.38 -2.04
CA LYS A 107 1.19 5.96 -2.35
C LYS A 107 0.98 5.16 -1.07
N LEU A 108 0.18 4.10 -1.16
CA LEU A 108 0.05 3.09 -0.13
C LEU A 108 0.60 1.77 -0.63
N HIS A 109 1.10 0.98 0.30
CA HIS A 109 1.37 -0.42 0.04
C HIS A 109 0.38 -1.27 0.83
N PHE A 110 -0.07 -2.35 0.20
CA PHE A 110 -0.88 -3.39 0.82
C PHE A 110 -0.15 -4.72 0.74
N ASP A 111 -0.35 -5.55 1.75
CA ASP A 111 0.00 -6.95 1.65
C ASP A 111 -1.16 -7.67 0.95
N ALA A 112 -0.89 -8.27 -0.20
CA ALA A 112 -1.84 -9.13 -0.90
C ALA A 112 -1.45 -10.59 -0.67
N ARG A 113 -2.37 -11.36 -0.07
CA ARG A 113 -2.12 -12.73 0.39
C ARG A 113 -3.09 -13.72 -0.26
N PRO A 114 -2.59 -14.61 -1.13
CA PRO A 114 -3.37 -15.74 -1.62
C PRO A 114 -3.72 -16.70 -0.47
N ALA A 115 -4.94 -17.26 -0.49
CA ALA A 115 -5.40 -18.27 0.48
C ALA A 115 -4.51 -19.54 0.54
N SER A 116 -3.81 -19.85 -0.55
CA SER A 116 -2.84 -20.94 -0.69
C SER A 116 -1.56 -20.74 0.15
N GLY A 117 -1.33 -19.54 0.69
CA GLY A 117 -0.40 -19.32 1.80
C GLY A 117 1.02 -18.85 1.44
N SER A 118 1.39 -18.73 0.16
CA SER A 118 2.61 -18.02 -0.28
C SER A 118 2.64 -17.82 -1.80
N PRO A 119 3.30 -16.78 -2.32
CA PRO A 119 4.01 -15.73 -1.57
C PRO A 119 3.07 -14.61 -1.10
N CYS A 120 3.51 -13.82 -0.11
CA CYS A 120 2.89 -12.53 0.19
C CYS A 120 3.43 -11.49 -0.78
N PHE A 121 2.54 -10.69 -1.36
CA PHE A 121 2.90 -9.65 -2.31
C PHE A 121 2.74 -8.28 -1.69
N HIS A 122 3.61 -7.35 -2.07
CA HIS A 122 3.42 -5.93 -1.85
C HIS A 122 2.73 -5.34 -3.07
N LEU A 123 1.53 -4.81 -2.86
CA LEU A 123 0.72 -4.12 -3.85
C LEU A 123 0.80 -2.62 -3.60
N TYR A 124 1.50 -1.88 -4.45
CA TYR A 124 1.60 -0.43 -4.34
C TYR A 124 0.49 0.24 -5.14
N VAL A 125 -0.35 1.00 -4.43
CA VAL A 125 -1.45 1.76 -4.99
C VAL A 125 -1.17 3.24 -4.82
N GLN A 126 -1.21 3.98 -5.91
CA GLN A 126 -0.88 5.40 -5.96
C GLN A 126 -2.09 6.21 -6.45
N GLN A 127 -2.22 7.44 -5.96
CA GLN A 127 -3.07 8.45 -6.59
C GLN A 127 -2.38 9.03 -7.83
N SER A 128 -3.03 8.92 -8.99
CA SER A 128 -2.59 9.62 -10.19
C SER A 128 -2.80 11.13 -10.09
N LYS A 129 -2.17 11.91 -10.97
CA LYS A 129 -2.38 13.37 -11.06
C LYS A 129 -3.84 13.77 -11.35
N ALA A 130 -4.60 12.88 -11.97
CA ALA A 130 -6.02 13.07 -12.27
C ALA A 130 -6.94 12.61 -11.10
N GLY A 131 -6.36 12.26 -9.95
CA GLY A 131 -7.09 11.94 -8.72
C GLY A 131 -7.52 10.47 -8.58
N TYR A 132 -7.48 9.66 -9.64
CA TYR A 132 -7.85 8.25 -9.58
C TYR A 132 -6.70 7.33 -9.12
N LEU A 133 -7.05 6.17 -8.55
CA LEU A 133 -6.09 5.16 -8.08
C LEU A 133 -5.48 4.34 -9.23
N ILE A 134 -4.19 4.05 -9.13
CA ILE A 134 -3.44 3.18 -10.03
C ILE A 134 -2.61 2.17 -9.23
N ILE A 135 -2.39 0.99 -9.80
CA ILE A 135 -1.34 0.08 -9.31
C ILE A 135 -0.02 0.53 -9.93
N SER A 136 0.91 1.01 -9.10
CA SER A 136 2.19 1.53 -9.56
C SER A 136 3.30 0.46 -9.56
N GLU A 137 3.19 -0.52 -8.67
CA GLU A 137 4.15 -1.60 -8.55
C GLU A 137 3.48 -2.82 -7.88
N VAL A 138 3.91 -4.02 -8.28
CA VAL A 138 3.64 -5.27 -7.54
C VAL A 138 4.97 -5.95 -7.32
N SER A 139 5.24 -6.41 -6.09
CA SER A 139 6.46 -7.16 -5.79
C SER A 139 6.25 -8.26 -4.77
N TYR A 140 7.16 -9.23 -4.72
CA TYR A 140 7.23 -10.27 -3.70
C TYR A 140 8.68 -10.72 -3.48
N MET A 141 8.90 -11.49 -2.43
CA MET A 141 10.20 -12.10 -2.15
C MET A 141 10.22 -13.55 -2.63
N ASN A 142 11.15 -13.89 -3.52
CA ASN A 142 11.41 -15.25 -4.00
C ASN A 142 12.76 -15.73 -3.48
N GLY A 143 12.76 -16.60 -2.46
CA GLY A 143 14.01 -17.15 -1.90
C GLY A 143 15.01 -16.08 -1.43
N GLY A 144 14.52 -14.95 -0.91
CA GLY A 144 15.35 -13.81 -0.48
C GLY A 144 15.68 -12.79 -1.58
N THR A 145 15.30 -13.05 -2.83
CA THR A 145 15.41 -12.09 -3.94
C THR A 145 14.09 -11.36 -4.14
N ARG A 146 14.12 -10.02 -4.23
CA ARG A 146 12.93 -9.26 -4.61
C ARG A 146 12.64 -9.45 -6.10
N VAL A 147 11.41 -9.81 -6.41
CA VAL A 147 10.86 -9.82 -7.76
C VAL A 147 9.81 -8.73 -7.81
N ASP A 148 9.93 -7.79 -8.73
CA ASP A 148 9.04 -6.65 -8.87
C ASP A 148 8.66 -6.39 -10.33
N ALA A 149 7.51 -5.75 -10.51
CA ALA A 149 7.04 -5.30 -11.80
C ALA A 149 6.29 -3.98 -11.66
N THR A 150 6.44 -3.13 -12.68
CA THR A 150 5.72 -1.87 -12.85
C THR A 150 4.84 -1.98 -14.10
N PRO A 151 3.72 -1.22 -14.19
CA PRO A 151 2.86 -1.28 -15.36
C PRO A 151 3.62 -0.78 -16.59
N SER A 152 3.46 -1.48 -17.72
CA SER A 152 3.91 -0.97 -19.01
C SER A 152 3.23 0.35 -19.35
N ALA A 153 3.91 1.17 -20.16
CA ALA A 153 3.35 2.40 -20.73
C ALA A 153 2.01 2.13 -21.42
#